data_AF-A0A9E7UA20-F1
#
_entry.id   AF-A0A9E7UA20-F1
#
_cell.length_a   1.000
_cell.length_b   1.000
_cell.length_c   1.000
_cell.angle_alpha   90.00
_cell.angle_beta   90.00
_cell.angle_gamma   90.00
#
_symmetry.space_group_name_H-M   'P 1'
#
loop_
_entity.id
_entity.type
_entity.pdbx_description
1 polymer ?
#
loop_
_entity_poly.entity_id
_entity_poly.type
_entity_poly.pdbx_seq_one_letter_code
_entity_poly.pdbx_strand_id
1 'polypeptide(L)'
;MRAEHHRDTAIEALADRDYRAAGDAYTRAGRAALADPRGADGPDPFAPDEKGWVGRGLQYLCVAAVAYRVAGLDSRATYRAVEGAAAARDLRTVWAEPVQRACLTEFVGDFHVAGGLGGASDVYADAAERYEAAAPDDPMTWATTPLFEAANTVIQQVARGPANGEIAVQWDDLHGADPNDPGPYLAHRATYKARRFSSLVATVVDEGSLAAPRGTTEYDNATYRCPSCESTDVNWTGGSVLCLRCSARVAER
;
A
#
# COMPACT_ATOMS: atom_id res chain seq x y z
N MET A 1 -11.88 -13.09 5.26
CA MET A 1 -13.02 -12.57 6.05
C MET A 1 -12.65 -11.53 7.10
N ARG A 2 -11.96 -11.84 8.23
CA ARG A 2 -11.73 -10.83 9.28
C ARG A 2 -10.89 -9.62 8.83
N ALA A 3 -9.77 -9.86 8.13
CA ALA A 3 -8.94 -8.78 7.61
C ALA A 3 -9.65 -7.91 6.55
N GLU A 4 -10.48 -8.52 5.70
CA GLU A 4 -11.27 -7.80 4.68
C GLU A 4 -12.35 -6.94 5.31
N HIS A 5 -13.06 -7.45 6.32
CA HIS A 5 -14.03 -6.65 7.07
C HIS A 5 -13.37 -5.41 7.70
N HIS A 6 -12.20 -5.57 8.34
CA HIS A 6 -11.48 -4.43 8.90
C HIS A 6 -10.96 -3.47 7.84
N ARG A 7 -10.56 -3.96 6.65
CA ARG A 7 -10.21 -3.10 5.51
C ARG A 7 -11.41 -2.26 5.08
N ASP A 8 -12.58 -2.88 4.98
CA ASP A 8 -13.80 -2.19 4.52
C ASP A 8 -14.23 -1.12 5.53
N THR A 9 -14.18 -1.42 6.84
CA THR A 9 -14.35 -0.41 7.90
C THR A 9 -13.34 0.74 7.78
N ALA A 10 -12.08 0.46 7.39
CA ALA A 10 -11.09 1.50 7.19
C ALA A 10 -11.43 2.40 6.01
N ILE A 11 -11.95 1.83 4.93
CA ILE A 11 -12.39 2.55 3.73
C ILE A 11 -13.59 3.46 4.04
N GLU A 12 -14.55 2.97 4.83
CA GLU A 12 -15.66 3.79 5.34
C GLU A 12 -15.14 4.98 6.16
N ALA A 13 -14.20 4.75 7.08
CA ALA A 13 -13.60 5.80 7.88
C ALA A 13 -12.81 6.82 7.03
N LEU A 14 -12.12 6.39 5.96
CA LEU A 14 -11.50 7.31 5.00
C LEU A 14 -12.53 8.18 4.28
N ALA A 15 -13.67 7.60 3.88
CA ALA A 15 -14.76 8.33 3.25
C ALA A 15 -15.35 9.42 4.17
N ASP A 16 -15.38 9.16 5.47
CA ASP A 16 -15.85 10.07 6.51
C ASP A 16 -14.73 11.00 7.04
N ARG A 17 -13.51 10.91 6.48
CA ARG A 17 -12.30 11.64 6.91
C ARG A 17 -11.91 11.42 8.38
N ASP A 18 -12.34 10.32 9.00
CA ASP A 18 -11.86 9.90 10.32
C ASP A 18 -10.58 9.07 10.17
N TYR A 19 -9.46 9.76 9.94
CA TYR A 19 -8.17 9.11 9.71
C TYR A 19 -7.63 8.34 10.92
N ARG A 20 -8.07 8.69 12.14
CA ARG A 20 -7.77 7.91 13.35
C ARG A 20 -8.49 6.56 13.30
N ALA A 21 -9.79 6.56 13.01
CA ALA A 21 -10.58 5.33 12.88
C ALA A 21 -10.09 4.49 11.69
N ALA A 22 -9.73 5.11 10.57
CA ALA A 22 -9.11 4.43 9.44
C ALA A 22 -7.80 3.75 9.85
N GLY A 23 -6.92 4.45 10.57
CA GLY A 23 -5.69 3.89 11.13
C GLY A 23 -5.96 2.71 12.07
N ASP A 24 -6.96 2.81 12.95
CA ASP A 24 -7.36 1.74 13.86
C ASP A 24 -7.86 0.51 13.09
N ALA A 25 -8.70 0.71 12.08
CA ALA A 25 -9.27 -0.36 11.27
C ALA A 25 -8.22 -1.04 10.39
N TYR A 26 -7.35 -0.28 9.70
CA TYR A 26 -6.23 -0.86 8.95
C TYR A 26 -5.23 -1.59 9.87
N THR A 27 -5.00 -1.10 11.09
CA THR A 27 -4.17 -1.82 12.07
C THR A 27 -4.74 -3.20 12.38
N ARG A 28 -6.06 -3.28 12.61
CA ARG A 28 -6.75 -4.56 12.83
C ARG A 28 -6.70 -5.45 11.60
N ALA A 29 -6.87 -4.87 10.40
CA ALA A 29 -6.76 -5.61 9.14
C ALA A 29 -5.38 -6.22 8.96
N GLY A 30 -4.32 -5.43 9.20
CA GLY A 30 -2.93 -5.86 9.12
C GLY A 30 -2.62 -7.00 10.08
N ARG A 31 -2.97 -6.82 11.37
CA ARG A 31 -2.78 -7.85 12.40
C ARG A 31 -3.56 -9.12 12.12
N ALA A 32 -4.82 -9.01 11.68
CA ALA A 32 -5.62 -10.18 11.32
C ALA A 32 -5.01 -10.95 10.14
N ALA A 33 -4.46 -10.25 9.14
CA ALA A 33 -3.80 -10.87 7.99
C ALA A 33 -2.44 -11.51 8.33
N LEU A 34 -1.76 -11.02 9.38
CA LEU A 34 -0.49 -11.59 9.85
C LEU A 34 -0.69 -12.70 10.89
N ALA A 35 -1.83 -12.75 11.57
CA ALA A 35 -2.08 -13.70 12.65
C ALA A 35 -2.72 -15.01 12.18
N ASP A 36 -3.67 -14.94 11.24
CA ASP A 36 -4.45 -16.11 10.79
C ASP A 36 -4.21 -16.38 9.29
N PRO A 37 -4.15 -17.66 8.86
CA PRO A 37 -4.19 -18.03 7.46
C PRO A 37 -5.41 -17.46 6.72
N ARG A 38 -5.28 -17.32 5.40
CA ARG A 38 -6.37 -16.78 4.56
C ARG A 38 -7.47 -17.82 4.33
N GLY A 39 -8.35 -17.99 5.32
CA GLY A 39 -9.37 -19.04 5.31
C GLY A 39 -8.83 -20.35 5.90
N ALA A 40 -9.69 -21.38 6.00
CA ALA A 40 -9.34 -22.64 6.67
C ALA A 40 -8.14 -23.36 6.01
N ASP A 41 -8.03 -23.25 4.69
CA ASP A 41 -6.99 -23.91 3.89
C ASP A 41 -5.99 -22.91 3.27
N GLY A 42 -5.94 -21.69 3.80
CA GLY A 42 -5.03 -20.66 3.33
C GLY A 42 -3.57 -20.94 3.73
N PRO A 43 -2.58 -20.36 3.03
CA PRO A 43 -1.18 -20.46 3.43
C PRO A 43 -0.99 -19.85 4.83
N ASP A 44 -0.14 -20.50 5.64
CA ASP A 44 0.29 -20.00 6.94
C ASP A 44 1.10 -18.69 6.74
N PRO A 45 0.72 -17.56 7.39
CA PRO A 45 1.44 -16.29 7.26
C PRO A 45 2.93 -16.35 7.60
N PHE A 46 3.34 -17.33 8.40
CA PHE A 46 4.74 -17.54 8.79
C PHE A 46 5.44 -18.61 7.94
N ALA A 47 4.74 -19.30 7.05
CA ALA A 47 5.37 -20.21 6.11
C ALA A 47 5.76 -19.47 4.82
N PRO A 48 6.82 -19.91 4.12
CA PRO A 48 7.10 -19.42 2.78
C PRO A 48 5.94 -19.79 1.86
N ASP A 49 5.48 -18.82 1.08
CA ASP A 49 4.42 -19.00 0.09
C ASP A 49 4.85 -18.32 -1.22
N GLU A 50 4.58 -18.95 -2.37
CA GLU A 50 5.05 -18.47 -3.67
C GLU A 50 4.49 -17.07 -4.02
N LYS A 51 3.27 -16.75 -3.55
CA LYS A 51 2.52 -15.55 -3.91
C LYS A 51 2.74 -14.38 -2.95
N GLY A 52 3.11 -14.65 -1.71
CA GLY A 52 3.22 -13.71 -0.60
C GLY A 52 1.96 -12.95 -0.28
N TRP A 53 0.91 -13.71 0.00
CA TRP A 53 -0.36 -13.16 0.50
C TRP A 53 -0.19 -12.38 1.79
N VAL A 54 0.83 -12.72 2.60
CA VAL A 54 1.22 -12.00 3.82
C VAL A 54 1.53 -10.51 3.55
N GLY A 55 1.91 -10.15 2.32
CA GLY A 55 2.16 -8.76 1.90
C GLY A 55 0.98 -7.84 2.13
N ARG A 56 -0.27 -8.34 2.06
CA ARG A 56 -1.48 -7.54 2.37
C ARG A 56 -1.49 -7.06 3.82
N GLY A 57 -0.98 -7.86 4.76
CA GLY A 57 -0.86 -7.48 6.16
C GLY A 57 0.10 -6.31 6.34
N LEU A 58 1.26 -6.38 5.68
CA LEU A 58 2.26 -5.30 5.67
C LEU A 58 1.71 -4.02 5.03
N GLN A 59 1.04 -4.14 3.88
CA GLN A 59 0.37 -3.02 3.22
C GLN A 59 -0.62 -2.32 4.17
N TYR A 60 -1.49 -3.07 4.86
CA TYR A 60 -2.47 -2.46 5.77
C TYR A 60 -1.80 -1.76 6.95
N LEU A 61 -0.75 -2.33 7.54
CA LEU A 61 0.01 -1.64 8.59
C LEU A 61 0.67 -0.36 8.06
N CYS A 62 1.18 -0.37 6.83
CA CYS A 62 1.82 0.79 6.24
C CYS A 62 0.82 1.92 5.98
N VAL A 63 -0.34 1.60 5.41
CA VAL A 63 -1.44 2.56 5.22
C VAL A 63 -1.98 3.06 6.55
N ALA A 64 -2.05 2.21 7.59
CA ALA A 64 -2.42 2.64 8.94
C ALA A 64 -1.46 3.70 9.48
N ALA A 65 -0.14 3.53 9.29
CA ALA A 65 0.85 4.52 9.71
C ALA A 65 0.63 5.87 8.99
N VAL A 66 0.39 5.86 7.68
CA VAL A 66 0.06 7.09 6.93
C VAL A 66 -1.23 7.74 7.46
N ALA A 67 -2.30 6.96 7.67
CA ALA A 67 -3.56 7.47 8.21
C ALA A 67 -3.38 8.12 9.59
N TYR A 68 -2.57 7.53 10.48
CA TYR A 68 -2.25 8.16 11.76
C TYR A 68 -1.48 9.48 11.61
N ARG A 69 -0.56 9.61 10.66
CA ARG A 69 0.13 10.88 10.41
C ARG A 69 -0.84 11.96 9.91
N VAL A 70 -1.72 11.60 8.98
CA VAL A 70 -2.78 12.52 8.50
C VAL A 70 -3.71 12.95 9.64
N ALA A 71 -3.95 12.08 10.63
CA ALA A 71 -4.69 12.40 11.84
C ALA A 71 -3.90 13.22 12.90
N GLY A 72 -2.63 13.57 12.65
CA GLY A 72 -1.76 14.23 13.62
C GLY A 72 -1.32 13.35 14.80
N LEU A 73 -1.37 12.02 14.64
CA LEU A 73 -1.06 11.02 15.66
C LEU A 73 0.30 10.36 15.41
N ASP A 74 1.37 11.17 15.34
CA ASP A 74 2.71 10.71 14.94
C ASP A 74 3.24 9.53 15.76
N SER A 75 3.05 9.54 17.09
CA SER A 75 3.50 8.40 17.91
C SER A 75 2.82 7.09 17.51
N ARG A 76 1.52 7.12 17.16
CA ARG A 76 0.82 5.91 16.69
C ARG A 76 1.33 5.48 15.32
N ALA A 77 1.62 6.43 14.43
CA ALA A 77 2.22 6.15 13.14
C ALA A 77 3.59 5.47 13.28
N THR A 78 4.48 6.04 14.11
CA THR A 78 5.79 5.47 14.41
C THR A 78 5.67 4.05 14.97
N TYR A 79 4.78 3.81 15.94
CA TYR A 79 4.61 2.46 16.50
C TYR A 79 4.11 1.44 15.47
N ARG A 80 3.20 1.82 14.56
CA ARG A 80 2.77 0.91 13.48
C ARG A 80 3.87 0.65 12.48
N ALA A 81 4.67 1.66 12.16
CA ALA A 81 5.81 1.48 11.28
C ALA A 81 6.89 0.57 11.87
N VAL A 82 7.19 0.72 13.17
CA VAL A 82 8.12 -0.18 13.87
C VAL A 82 7.61 -1.63 13.87
N GLU A 83 6.32 -1.84 14.16
CA GLU A 83 5.67 -3.15 14.10
C GLU A 83 5.79 -3.79 12.71
N GLY A 84 5.41 -3.04 11.67
CA GLY A 84 5.47 -3.53 10.30
C GLY A 84 6.88 -3.79 9.78
N ALA A 85 7.83 -2.90 10.09
CA ALA A 85 9.23 -3.08 9.73
C ALA A 85 9.86 -4.29 10.44
N ALA A 86 9.49 -4.54 11.70
CA ALA A 86 9.91 -5.74 12.41
C ALA A 86 9.35 -7.01 11.77
N ALA A 87 8.05 -7.03 11.45
CA ALA A 87 7.41 -8.16 10.78
C ALA A 87 8.03 -8.45 9.40
N ALA A 88 8.29 -7.44 8.58
CA ALA A 88 8.93 -7.61 7.28
C ALA A 88 10.36 -8.17 7.40
N ARG A 89 11.13 -7.71 8.40
CA ARG A 89 12.47 -8.25 8.70
C ARG A 89 12.43 -9.70 9.16
N ASP A 90 11.44 -10.06 9.97
CA ASP A 90 11.24 -11.43 10.46
C ASP A 90 10.90 -12.39 9.31
N LEU A 91 9.92 -12.04 8.46
CA LEU A 91 9.52 -12.83 7.29
C LEU A 91 10.70 -13.09 6.34
N ARG A 92 11.62 -12.12 6.20
CA ARG A 92 12.82 -12.28 5.37
C ARG A 92 13.73 -13.42 5.84
N THR A 93 13.72 -13.75 7.13
CA THR A 93 14.50 -14.86 7.69
C THR A 93 13.94 -16.23 7.34
N VAL A 94 12.63 -16.30 7.09
CA VAL A 94 11.91 -17.55 6.79
C VAL A 94 11.84 -17.83 5.30
N TRP A 95 11.66 -16.79 4.49
CA TRP A 95 11.41 -16.90 3.06
C TRP A 95 12.69 -17.22 2.29
N ALA A 96 12.66 -18.15 1.34
CA ALA A 96 13.87 -18.62 0.65
C ALA A 96 14.20 -17.81 -0.63
N GLU A 97 13.18 -17.35 -1.36
CA GLU A 97 13.36 -16.69 -2.65
C GLU A 97 14.02 -15.31 -2.49
N PRO A 98 15.20 -15.08 -3.11
CA PRO A 98 15.92 -13.81 -3.00
C PRO A 98 15.08 -12.59 -3.42
N VAL A 99 14.25 -12.74 -4.46
CA VAL A 99 13.42 -11.66 -4.99
C VAL A 99 12.30 -11.24 -4.01
N GLN A 100 11.73 -12.19 -3.27
CA GLN A 100 10.74 -11.89 -2.24
C GLN A 100 11.41 -11.23 -1.02
N ARG A 101 12.62 -11.68 -0.64
CA ARG A 101 13.43 -11.03 0.41
C ARG A 101 13.79 -9.58 0.08
N ALA A 102 14.04 -9.28 -1.19
CA ALA A 102 14.24 -7.91 -1.68
C ALA A 102 12.95 -7.08 -1.50
N CYS A 103 11.77 -7.64 -1.84
CA CYS A 103 10.48 -6.98 -1.62
C CYS A 103 10.16 -6.72 -0.14
N LEU A 104 10.48 -7.67 0.74
CA LEU A 104 10.33 -7.47 2.18
C LEU A 104 11.26 -6.37 2.70
N THR A 105 12.45 -6.20 2.12
CA THR A 105 13.32 -5.06 2.43
C THR A 105 12.73 -3.74 1.90
N GLU A 106 12.13 -3.74 0.72
CA GLU A 106 11.41 -2.59 0.18
C GLU A 106 10.27 -2.14 1.13
N PHE A 107 9.50 -3.08 1.70
CA PHE A 107 8.50 -2.77 2.72
C PHE A 107 9.10 -2.12 3.97
N VAL A 108 10.30 -2.51 4.40
CA VAL A 108 10.99 -1.82 5.50
C VAL A 108 11.23 -0.35 5.14
N GLY A 109 11.62 -0.06 3.89
CA GLY A 109 11.72 1.31 3.38
C GLY A 109 10.38 2.05 3.45
N ASP A 110 9.30 1.39 3.01
CA ASP A 110 7.94 1.95 3.07
C ASP A 110 7.53 2.33 4.50
N PHE A 111 7.81 1.46 5.48
CA PHE A 111 7.53 1.74 6.89
C PHE A 111 8.39 2.88 7.44
N HIS A 112 9.66 2.96 7.05
CA HIS A 112 10.53 4.06 7.46
C HIS A 112 9.98 5.41 6.98
N VAL A 113 9.44 5.48 5.76
CA VAL A 113 8.77 6.68 5.25
C VAL A 113 7.43 6.93 5.96
N ALA A 114 6.58 5.91 6.03
CA ALA A 114 5.21 6.03 6.54
C ALA A 114 5.16 6.42 8.03
N GLY A 115 6.12 5.97 8.85
CA GLY A 115 6.18 6.29 10.29
C GLY A 115 7.25 7.30 10.70
N GLY A 116 8.00 7.87 9.75
CA GLY A 116 9.04 8.86 10.02
C GLY A 116 10.25 8.32 10.78
N LEU A 117 10.70 7.09 10.48
CA LEU A 117 11.78 6.41 11.22
C LEU A 117 13.21 6.85 10.82
N GLY A 118 13.34 7.70 9.78
CA GLY A 118 14.63 8.08 9.20
C GLY A 118 15.29 6.94 8.41
N GLY A 119 16.37 7.23 7.67
CA GLY A 119 17.17 6.20 6.97
C GLY A 119 16.46 5.45 5.82
N ALA A 120 15.29 5.89 5.37
CA ALA A 120 14.54 5.21 4.31
C ALA A 120 15.33 5.10 2.99
N SER A 121 16.12 6.11 2.64
CA SER A 121 16.94 6.11 1.42
C SER A 121 17.93 4.94 1.41
N ASP A 122 18.62 4.70 2.52
CA ASP A 122 19.60 3.62 2.62
C ASP A 122 18.90 2.25 2.53
N VAL A 123 17.72 2.11 3.15
CA VAL A 123 16.93 0.88 3.08
C VAL A 123 16.44 0.61 1.66
N TYR A 124 15.99 1.63 0.92
CA TYR A 124 15.61 1.44 -0.47
C TYR A 124 16.80 1.13 -1.39
N ALA A 125 17.97 1.74 -1.16
CA ALA A 125 19.19 1.38 -1.89
C ALA A 125 19.55 -0.09 -1.65
N ASP A 126 19.50 -0.54 -0.40
CA ASP A 126 19.71 -1.93 0.00
C ASP A 126 18.63 -2.90 -0.56
N ALA A 127 17.41 -2.43 -0.81
CA ALA A 127 16.38 -3.20 -1.52
C ALA A 127 16.67 -3.29 -3.02
N ALA A 128 17.08 -2.19 -3.66
CA ALA A 128 17.44 -2.14 -5.07
C ALA A 128 18.62 -3.06 -5.39
N GLU A 129 19.70 -3.00 -4.60
CA GLU A 129 20.87 -3.90 -4.74
C GLU A 129 20.47 -5.38 -4.62
N ARG A 130 19.52 -5.71 -3.73
CA ARG A 130 19.02 -7.09 -3.62
C ARG A 130 18.17 -7.52 -4.78
N TYR A 131 17.40 -6.62 -5.39
CA TYR A 131 16.67 -6.94 -6.61
C TYR A 131 17.63 -7.21 -7.78
N GLU A 132 18.64 -6.35 -7.94
CA GLU A 132 19.69 -6.53 -8.93
C GLU A 132 20.40 -7.88 -8.77
N ALA A 133 20.74 -8.26 -7.54
CA ALA A 133 21.38 -9.54 -7.25
C ALA A 133 20.44 -10.76 -7.40
N ALA A 134 19.13 -10.60 -7.17
CA ALA A 134 18.16 -11.69 -7.25
C ALA A 134 17.87 -12.13 -8.69
N ALA A 135 17.77 -11.17 -9.62
CA ALA A 135 17.65 -11.37 -11.07
C ALA A 135 16.82 -12.61 -11.48
N PRO A 136 15.52 -12.70 -11.12
CA PRO A 136 14.71 -13.88 -11.40
C PRO A 136 14.46 -14.07 -12.90
N ASP A 137 14.27 -15.32 -13.34
CA ASP A 137 14.04 -15.66 -14.75
C ASP A 137 12.78 -14.99 -15.35
N ASP A 138 11.72 -14.82 -14.55
CA ASP A 138 10.46 -14.18 -14.96
C ASP A 138 10.08 -13.04 -14.00
N PRO A 139 10.67 -11.84 -14.19
CA PRO A 139 10.42 -10.71 -13.30
C PRO A 139 8.99 -10.18 -13.41
N MET A 140 8.31 -10.38 -14.55
CA MET A 140 6.92 -9.92 -14.74
C MET A 140 5.94 -10.74 -13.93
N THR A 141 6.12 -12.06 -13.88
CA THR A 141 5.33 -12.92 -12.99
C THR A 141 5.54 -12.52 -11.54
N TRP A 142 6.78 -12.27 -11.11
CA TRP A 142 7.05 -11.79 -9.75
C TRP A 142 6.38 -10.44 -9.45
N ALA A 143 6.50 -9.47 -10.35
CA ALA A 143 5.94 -8.13 -10.20
C ALA A 143 4.40 -8.11 -10.04
N THR A 144 3.71 -9.16 -10.46
CA THR A 144 2.25 -9.34 -10.34
C THR A 144 1.84 -10.30 -9.23
N THR A 145 2.79 -10.81 -8.43
CA THR A 145 2.42 -11.59 -7.24
C THR A 145 1.82 -10.70 -6.14
N PRO A 146 0.92 -11.24 -5.29
CA PRO A 146 0.31 -10.50 -4.19
C PRO A 146 1.27 -9.72 -3.28
N LEU A 147 2.48 -10.21 -3.04
CA LEU A 147 3.49 -9.47 -2.27
C LEU A 147 3.92 -8.18 -2.96
N PHE A 148 4.18 -8.24 -4.27
CA PHE A 148 4.68 -7.11 -5.06
C PHE A 148 3.55 -6.12 -5.36
N GLU A 149 2.34 -6.62 -5.64
CA GLU A 149 1.14 -5.79 -5.75
C GLU A 149 0.86 -5.03 -4.44
N ALA A 150 1.03 -5.68 -3.29
CA ALA A 150 0.88 -5.03 -1.99
C ALA A 150 1.90 -3.90 -1.79
N ALA A 151 3.16 -4.10 -2.22
CA ALA A 151 4.18 -3.05 -2.19
C ALA A 151 3.85 -1.89 -3.13
N ASN A 152 3.31 -2.15 -4.33
CA ASN A 152 2.86 -1.12 -5.28
C ASN A 152 1.71 -0.30 -4.71
N THR A 153 0.74 -0.97 -4.09
CA THR A 153 -0.54 -0.35 -3.73
C THR A 153 -0.39 0.78 -2.71
N VAL A 154 0.59 0.70 -1.80
CA VAL A 154 0.82 1.74 -0.78
C VAL A 154 1.14 3.09 -1.45
N ILE A 155 2.17 3.13 -2.30
CA ILE A 155 2.57 4.39 -2.97
C ILE A 155 1.48 4.85 -3.94
N GLN A 156 0.83 3.93 -4.65
CA GLN A 156 -0.28 4.26 -5.54
C GLN A 156 -1.42 4.93 -4.78
N GLN A 157 -1.83 4.39 -3.63
CA GLN A 157 -2.91 4.96 -2.82
C GLN A 157 -2.56 6.37 -2.32
N VAL A 158 -1.36 6.57 -1.78
CA VAL A 158 -0.92 7.89 -1.30
C VAL A 158 -0.89 8.91 -2.44
N ALA A 159 -0.48 8.49 -3.65
CA ALA A 159 -0.40 9.38 -4.79
C ALA A 159 -1.76 9.77 -5.41
N ARG A 160 -2.85 9.08 -5.07
CA ARG A 160 -4.18 9.34 -5.68
C ARG A 160 -4.73 10.72 -5.35
N GLY A 161 -4.69 11.12 -4.09
CA GLY A 161 -5.27 12.40 -3.64
C GLY A 161 -4.70 13.59 -4.42
N PRO A 162 -3.36 13.76 -4.44
CA PRO A 162 -2.70 14.81 -5.22
C PRO A 162 -2.96 14.78 -6.73
N ALA A 163 -3.42 13.64 -7.26
CA ALA A 163 -3.75 13.46 -8.67
C ALA A 163 -5.26 13.49 -8.94
N ASN A 164 -6.04 14.22 -8.12
CA ASN A 164 -7.49 14.35 -8.30
C ASN A 164 -8.20 12.98 -8.37
N GLY A 165 -7.74 12.03 -7.54
CA GLY A 165 -8.28 10.68 -7.47
C GLY A 165 -7.79 9.71 -8.55
N GLU A 166 -6.99 10.16 -9.51
CA GLU A 166 -6.52 9.33 -10.61
C GLU A 166 -5.36 8.41 -10.24
N ILE A 167 -5.01 7.54 -11.18
CA ILE A 167 -3.79 6.74 -11.11
C ILE A 167 -2.60 7.67 -11.42
N ALA A 168 -1.87 8.07 -10.38
CA ALA A 168 -0.73 8.98 -10.48
C ALA A 168 0.61 8.26 -10.71
N VAL A 169 0.67 7.00 -10.28
CA VAL A 169 1.87 6.15 -10.31
C VAL A 169 1.50 4.92 -11.12
N GLN A 170 2.05 4.84 -12.32
CA GLN A 170 1.74 3.83 -13.32
C GLN A 170 2.68 2.63 -13.21
N TRP A 171 2.41 1.60 -14.01
CA TRP A 171 3.28 0.43 -14.10
C TRP A 171 4.72 0.80 -14.47
N ASP A 172 4.88 1.63 -15.51
CA ASP A 172 6.18 2.06 -16.06
C ASP A 172 6.94 3.01 -15.12
N ASP A 173 6.27 3.61 -14.13
CA ASP A 173 6.95 4.37 -13.07
C ASP A 173 7.66 3.44 -12.08
N LEU A 174 7.08 2.26 -11.85
CA LEU A 174 7.51 1.31 -10.83
C LEU A 174 8.44 0.21 -11.36
N HIS A 175 8.52 0.01 -12.67
CA HIS A 175 9.30 -1.09 -13.25
C HIS A 175 10.24 -0.60 -14.35
N GLY A 176 11.39 -1.26 -14.47
CA GLY A 176 12.36 -0.98 -15.53
C GLY A 176 11.77 -1.16 -16.93
N ALA A 177 12.40 -0.50 -17.90
CA ALA A 177 11.92 -0.52 -19.29
C ALA A 177 12.11 -1.88 -19.99
N ASP A 178 13.08 -2.70 -19.55
CA ASP A 178 13.41 -3.98 -20.18
C ASP A 178 13.19 -5.16 -19.21
N PRO A 179 12.15 -5.99 -19.39
CA PRO A 179 11.95 -7.18 -18.57
C PRO A 179 12.97 -8.29 -18.84
N ASN A 180 13.81 -8.20 -19.88
CA ASN A 180 14.92 -9.13 -20.10
C ASN A 180 16.17 -8.79 -19.27
N ASP A 181 16.14 -7.65 -18.55
CA ASP A 181 17.13 -7.27 -17.56
C ASP A 181 16.49 -7.30 -16.15
N PRO A 182 16.25 -8.51 -15.59
CA PRO A 182 15.31 -8.72 -14.49
C PRO A 182 15.69 -8.02 -13.19
N GLY A 183 16.98 -7.86 -12.92
CA GLY A 183 17.49 -7.19 -11.75
C GLY A 183 17.12 -5.69 -11.75
N PRO A 184 17.63 -4.90 -12.71
CA PRO A 184 17.24 -3.51 -12.93
C PRO A 184 15.73 -3.30 -13.12
N TYR A 185 15.04 -4.25 -13.78
CA TYR A 185 13.60 -4.21 -13.95
C TYR A 185 12.86 -4.10 -12.61
N LEU A 186 13.17 -4.96 -11.65
CA LEU A 186 12.52 -4.95 -10.33
C LEU A 186 13.11 -3.89 -9.39
N ALA A 187 14.42 -3.63 -9.48
CA ALA A 187 15.10 -2.63 -8.66
C ALA A 187 14.60 -1.21 -8.91
N HIS A 188 14.03 -0.93 -10.11
CA HIS A 188 13.45 0.37 -10.42
C HIS A 188 12.42 0.81 -9.36
N ARG A 189 11.58 -0.09 -8.84
CA ARG A 189 10.54 0.29 -7.88
C ARG A 189 11.11 0.91 -6.61
N ALA A 190 12.12 0.25 -6.03
CA ALA A 190 12.79 0.74 -4.83
C ALA A 190 13.45 2.10 -5.09
N THR A 191 14.11 2.25 -6.24
CA THR A 191 14.71 3.53 -6.68
C THR A 191 13.66 4.63 -6.89
N TYR A 192 12.50 4.31 -7.46
CA TYR A 192 11.40 5.26 -7.61
C TYR A 192 10.86 5.72 -6.26
N LYS A 193 10.59 4.76 -5.36
CA LYS A 193 10.09 5.03 -4.00
C LYS A 193 11.07 5.86 -3.18
N ALA A 194 12.37 5.59 -3.27
CA ALA A 194 13.41 6.39 -2.60
C ALA A 194 13.33 7.88 -2.97
N ARG A 195 12.98 8.20 -4.22
CA ARG A 195 12.87 9.57 -4.72
C ARG A 195 11.51 10.22 -4.44
N ARG A 196 10.43 9.43 -4.41
CA ARG A 196 9.06 9.98 -4.48
C ARG A 196 8.21 9.73 -3.24
N PHE A 197 8.37 8.61 -2.56
CA PHE A 197 7.39 8.19 -1.55
C PHE A 197 7.33 9.14 -0.36
N SER A 198 8.48 9.64 0.12
CA SER A 198 8.55 10.63 1.20
C SER A 198 7.80 11.92 0.87
N SER A 199 7.99 12.45 -0.35
CA SER A 199 7.30 13.66 -0.81
C SER A 199 5.79 13.46 -0.90
N LEU A 200 5.33 12.30 -1.38
CA LEU A 200 3.91 11.97 -1.47
C LEU A 200 3.26 11.84 -0.10
N VAL A 201 3.94 11.16 0.85
CA VAL A 201 3.45 11.07 2.23
C VAL A 201 3.41 12.44 2.91
N ALA A 202 4.41 13.30 2.68
CA ALA A 202 4.39 14.67 3.18
C ALA A 202 3.18 15.45 2.64
N THR A 203 2.92 15.37 1.33
CA THR A 203 1.78 16.04 0.71
C THR A 203 0.45 15.62 1.32
N VAL A 204 0.17 14.32 1.49
CA VAL A 204 -1.12 13.89 2.07
C VAL A 204 -1.27 14.27 3.54
N VAL A 205 -0.16 14.37 4.28
CA VAL A 205 -0.16 14.84 5.67
C VAL A 205 -0.42 16.34 5.72
N ASP A 206 0.25 17.13 4.88
CA ASP A 206 0.09 18.59 4.82
C ASP A 206 -1.31 18.99 4.34
N GLU A 207 -1.88 18.26 3.37
CA GLU A 207 -3.26 18.45 2.90
C GLU A 207 -4.32 17.91 3.89
N GLY A 208 -3.90 17.14 4.89
CA GLY A 208 -4.80 16.53 5.86
C GLY A 208 -5.78 15.54 5.22
N SER A 209 -5.38 14.89 4.11
CA SER A 209 -6.27 14.03 3.34
C SER A 209 -5.57 12.83 2.71
N LEU A 210 -5.98 11.63 3.11
CA LEU A 210 -5.61 10.36 2.46
C LEU A 210 -6.78 9.81 1.66
N ALA A 211 -6.56 9.53 0.37
CA ALA A 211 -7.57 8.93 -0.49
C ALA A 211 -7.87 7.47 -0.09
N ALA A 212 -9.10 7.04 -0.34
CA ALA A 212 -9.45 5.61 -0.34
C ALA A 212 -8.58 4.84 -1.36
N PRO A 213 -8.41 3.51 -1.23
CA PRO A 213 -7.79 2.72 -2.28
C PRO A 213 -8.68 2.73 -3.54
N ARG A 214 -8.05 2.70 -4.72
CA ARG A 214 -8.77 2.56 -5.99
C ARG A 214 -9.32 1.14 -6.10
N GLY A 215 -10.59 1.01 -6.45
CA GLY A 215 -11.19 -0.26 -6.86
C GLY A 215 -11.66 -0.16 -8.32
N THR A 216 -12.86 -0.65 -8.60
CA THR A 216 -13.48 -0.44 -9.91
C THR A 216 -13.89 1.02 -10.05
N THR A 217 -13.82 1.60 -11.26
CA THR A 217 -14.14 3.02 -11.48
C THR A 217 -15.04 3.21 -12.69
N GLU A 218 -15.99 4.15 -12.61
CA GLU A 218 -16.82 4.59 -13.73
C GLU A 218 -16.81 6.11 -13.78
N TYR A 219 -16.62 6.64 -14.98
CA TYR A 219 -16.61 8.06 -15.27
C TYR A 219 -17.98 8.49 -15.77
N ASP A 220 -18.37 9.73 -15.49
CA ASP A 220 -19.66 10.29 -15.93
C ASP A 220 -20.88 9.44 -15.53
N ASN A 221 -20.84 8.81 -14.35
CA ASN A 221 -21.92 7.94 -13.89
C ASN A 221 -23.24 8.74 -13.80
N ALA A 222 -24.33 8.16 -14.31
CA ALA A 222 -25.63 8.83 -14.37
C ALA A 222 -26.41 8.81 -13.04
N THR A 223 -26.06 7.91 -12.13
CA THR A 223 -26.81 7.60 -10.90
C THR A 223 -26.31 8.42 -9.71
N TYR A 224 -25.00 8.64 -9.59
CA TYR A 224 -24.38 9.21 -8.41
C TYR A 224 -23.81 10.61 -8.65
N ARG A 225 -23.82 11.45 -7.61
CA ARG A 225 -23.12 12.76 -7.60
C ARG A 225 -22.44 12.97 -6.26
N CYS A 226 -21.20 13.45 -6.29
CA CYS A 226 -20.48 13.80 -5.07
C CYS A 226 -20.98 15.14 -4.52
N PRO A 227 -21.50 15.21 -3.28
CA PRO A 227 -21.92 16.48 -2.69
C PRO A 227 -20.75 17.41 -2.36
N SER A 228 -19.52 16.90 -2.28
CA SER A 228 -18.34 17.69 -1.89
C SER A 228 -17.63 18.37 -3.06
N CYS A 229 -17.62 17.75 -4.25
CA CYS A 229 -16.91 18.28 -5.42
C CYS A 229 -17.72 18.22 -6.71
N GLU A 230 -19.00 17.85 -6.62
CA GLU A 230 -19.95 17.77 -7.73
C GLU A 230 -19.65 16.75 -8.83
N SER A 231 -18.49 16.09 -8.77
CA SER A 231 -18.07 15.04 -9.70
C SER A 231 -19.06 13.88 -9.71
N THR A 232 -19.18 13.30 -10.90
CA THR A 232 -20.02 12.17 -11.27
C THR A 232 -19.18 10.89 -11.42
N ASP A 233 -17.86 10.99 -11.22
CA ASP A 233 -16.93 9.88 -11.31
C ASP A 233 -16.93 9.10 -10.00
N VAL A 234 -17.09 7.78 -10.09
CA VAL A 234 -17.25 6.89 -8.94
C VAL A 234 -16.12 5.87 -8.84
N ASN A 235 -15.85 5.46 -7.61
CA ASN A 235 -14.89 4.44 -7.21
C ASN A 235 -15.60 3.44 -6.30
N TRP A 236 -15.78 2.20 -6.77
CA TRP A 236 -16.31 1.10 -5.96
C TRP A 236 -15.17 0.41 -5.24
N THR A 237 -15.16 0.53 -3.92
CA THR A 237 -14.08 0.01 -3.09
C THR A 237 -14.60 -0.31 -1.70
N GLY A 238 -14.15 -1.44 -1.14
CA GLY A 238 -14.54 -1.87 0.22
C GLY A 238 -16.04 -1.93 0.49
N GLY A 239 -16.84 -2.37 -0.49
CA GLY A 239 -18.31 -2.39 -0.37
C GLY A 239 -18.98 -1.02 -0.42
N SER A 240 -18.21 0.06 -0.58
CA SER A 240 -18.70 1.44 -0.69
C SER A 240 -18.66 1.95 -2.13
N VAL A 241 -19.56 2.88 -2.45
CA VAL A 241 -19.48 3.74 -3.65
C VAL A 241 -18.99 5.10 -3.20
N LEU A 242 -17.78 5.48 -3.61
CA LEU A 242 -17.14 6.74 -3.24
C LEU A 242 -16.90 7.60 -4.48
N CYS A 243 -16.73 8.89 -4.29
CA CYS A 243 -16.31 9.79 -5.34
C CYS A 243 -14.88 9.44 -5.75
N LEU A 244 -14.64 9.26 -7.05
CA LEU A 244 -13.31 8.95 -7.56
C LEU A 244 -12.30 10.03 -7.17
N ARG A 245 -12.71 11.30 -7.25
CA ARG A 245 -11.88 12.51 -7.12
C ARG A 245 -11.42 12.80 -5.69
N CYS A 246 -12.36 12.80 -4.74
CA CYS A 246 -12.09 13.24 -3.37
C CYS A 246 -12.35 12.17 -2.31
N SER A 247 -12.71 10.94 -2.71
CA SER A 247 -13.05 9.81 -1.81
C SER A 247 -14.24 10.03 -0.86
N ALA A 248 -14.94 11.15 -0.94
CA ALA A 248 -16.17 11.37 -0.18
C ALA A 248 -17.30 10.44 -0.64
N ARG A 249 -18.28 10.17 0.24
CA ARG A 249 -19.48 9.42 -0.13
C ARG A 249 -20.26 10.16 -1.21
N VAL A 250 -20.70 9.44 -2.23
CA VAL A 250 -21.63 9.98 -3.24
C VAL A 250 -23.07 9.81 -2.78
N ALA A 251 -23.96 10.66 -3.30
CA ALA A 251 -25.40 10.52 -3.15
C ALA A 251 -26.00 10.06 -4.48
N GLU A 252 -27.05 9.26 -4.43
CA GLU A 252 -27.91 9.05 -5.60
C GLU A 252 -28.56 10.38 -5.99
N ARG A 253 -28.73 10.60 -7.30
CA ARG A 253 -29.35 11.80 -7.87
C ARG A 253 -30.87 11.73 -7.84
#